data_AF-A0A6L5BVN3-F1
#
_entry.id   AF-A0A6L5BVN3-F1
#
_cell.length_a   1.000
_cell.length_b   1.000
_cell.length_c   1.000
_cell.angle_alpha   90.00
_cell.angle_beta   90.00
_cell.angle_gamma   90.00
#
_symmetry.space_group_name_H-M   'P 1'
#
loop_
_entity.id
_entity.type
_entity.pdbx_description
1 polymer ?
#
loop_
_entity_poly.entity_id
_entity_poly.type
_entity_poly.pdbx_seq_one_letter_code
_entity_poly.pdbx_strand_id
1 'polypeptide(L)'
;MLDYLLAEKNFATLKQYVDFLNGLPKTLDEINGFSDSIARAGYILLPRPNAQALIQVARANAQSWREMGVAVPSLGRLSAQVLSDTGGFLQEFQAIVSVTQNRRLPISVIDPRQFTVLKSVGWGNAPCNDIIDVLHELYARLERCQEAVSAFKSHLTNLAGAIHGIFVRFIESLTLPLSTDGPMSKIEAYYTLGRIGLPDMGYDPGQSHSEAQRLAFARAHISRLFELHRRTSVAVSNLGDFCYRWVYMLDEAKRALATHHAHQTMSRAKASLPLVTGSLEEVSNMSEQLVRMARMF
;
A
#
# COMPACT_ATOMS: atom_id res chain seq x y z
N MET A 1 11.54 -3.93 14.91
CA MET A 1 12.14 -4.69 13.78
C MET A 1 11.33 -4.54 12.47
N LEU A 2 10.07 -4.07 12.49
CA LEU A 2 9.26 -3.78 11.28
C LEU A 2 9.45 -2.36 10.72
N ASP A 3 10.23 -1.50 11.39
CA ASP A 3 10.31 -0.06 11.09
C ASP A 3 10.85 0.26 9.67
N TYR A 4 11.56 -0.68 9.04
CA TYR A 4 12.05 -0.51 7.67
C TYR A 4 10.98 -0.81 6.61
N LEU A 5 10.02 -1.69 6.90
CA LEU A 5 8.94 -2.07 5.98
C LEU A 5 7.92 -0.93 5.86
N LEU A 6 7.56 -0.33 6.99
CA LEU A 6 6.66 0.81 7.06
C LEU A 6 7.40 2.13 7.32
N ALA A 7 8.50 2.35 6.59
CA ALA A 7 9.28 3.56 6.71
C ALA A 7 8.66 4.72 5.91
N GLU A 8 8.75 5.94 6.45
CA GLU A 8 8.30 7.18 5.79
C GLU A 8 8.88 7.35 4.39
N LYS A 9 10.14 6.95 4.20
CA LYS A 9 10.82 6.97 2.89
C LYS A 9 10.09 6.18 1.80
N ASN A 10 9.36 5.12 2.17
CA ASN A 10 8.63 4.29 1.21
C ASN A 10 7.44 5.10 0.65
N PHE A 11 6.63 5.72 1.53
CA PHE A 11 5.52 6.60 1.13
C PHE A 11 6.01 7.84 0.38
N ALA A 12 7.08 8.49 0.84
CA ALA A 12 7.65 9.65 0.17
C ALA A 12 8.12 9.30 -1.26
N THR A 13 8.70 8.12 -1.45
CA THR A 13 9.11 7.64 -2.77
C THR A 13 7.90 7.36 -3.68
N LEU A 14 6.86 6.71 -3.16
CA LEU A 14 5.62 6.48 -3.91
C LEU A 14 4.98 7.81 -4.35
N LYS A 15 4.93 8.79 -3.44
CA LYS A 15 4.44 10.14 -3.74
C LYS A 15 5.26 10.80 -4.85
N GLN A 16 6.59 10.77 -4.76
CA GLN A 16 7.48 11.29 -5.81
C GLN A 16 7.21 10.64 -7.17
N TYR A 17 6.96 9.33 -7.20
CA TYR A 17 6.63 8.61 -8.43
C TYR A 17 5.26 9.03 -8.99
N VAL A 18 4.24 9.12 -8.14
CA VAL A 18 2.88 9.56 -8.52
C VAL A 18 2.91 11.00 -9.04
N ASP A 19 3.60 11.91 -8.33
CA ASP A 19 3.75 13.31 -8.71
C ASP A 19 4.46 13.43 -10.07
N PHE A 20 5.55 12.67 -10.29
CA PHE A 20 6.25 12.63 -11.57
C PHE A 20 5.32 12.20 -12.72
N LEU A 21 4.60 11.08 -12.54
CA LEU A 21 3.67 10.58 -13.56
C LEU A 21 2.55 11.58 -13.86
N ASN A 22 2.04 12.27 -12.84
CA ASN A 22 1.00 13.28 -13.00
C ASN A 22 1.49 14.54 -13.73
N GLY A 23 2.79 14.83 -13.67
CA GLY A 23 3.43 15.89 -14.45
C GLY A 23 3.71 15.53 -15.92
N LEU A 24 3.72 14.24 -16.27
CA LEU A 24 4.05 13.79 -17.63
C LEU A 24 3.09 14.24 -18.73
N PRO A 25 1.75 14.33 -18.57
CA PRO A 25 0.84 14.58 -19.69
C PRO A 25 1.22 15.81 -20.51
N LYS A 26 1.48 16.95 -19.85
CA LYS A 26 1.92 18.18 -20.52
C LYS A 26 3.25 17.99 -21.27
N THR A 27 4.19 17.30 -20.65
CA THR A 27 5.51 17.03 -21.24
C THR A 27 5.38 16.10 -22.46
N LEU A 28 4.48 15.12 -22.41
CA LEU A 28 4.23 14.20 -23.52
C LEU A 28 3.59 14.92 -24.72
N ASP A 29 2.72 15.89 -24.47
CA ASP A 29 2.15 16.74 -25.53
C ASP A 29 3.24 17.57 -26.23
N GLU A 30 4.15 18.16 -25.45
CA GLU A 30 5.31 18.87 -25.98
C GLU A 30 6.25 17.94 -26.78
N ILE A 31 6.52 16.73 -26.29
CA ILE A 31 7.32 15.71 -26.98
C ILE A 31 6.68 15.32 -28.31
N ASN A 32 5.36 15.14 -28.34
CA ASN A 32 4.63 14.80 -29.56
C ASN A 32 4.71 15.94 -30.58
N GLY A 33 4.45 17.18 -30.17
CA GLY A 33 4.54 18.35 -31.05
C GLY A 33 5.94 18.57 -31.62
N PHE A 34 6.98 18.39 -30.79
CA PHE A 34 8.37 18.44 -31.25
C PHE A 34 8.66 17.32 -32.25
N SER A 35 8.30 16.09 -31.93
CA SER A 35 8.50 14.94 -32.81
C SER A 35 7.76 15.13 -34.16
N ASP A 36 6.53 15.65 -34.15
CA ASP A 36 5.78 15.96 -35.37
C ASP A 36 6.46 17.03 -36.24
N SER A 37 7.12 18.00 -35.61
CA SER A 37 7.90 19.01 -36.33
C SER A 37 9.13 18.39 -37.04
N ILE A 38 9.80 17.44 -36.40
CA ILE A 38 10.96 16.74 -36.96
C ILE A 38 10.52 15.78 -38.07
N ALA A 39 9.40 15.07 -37.90
CA ALA A 39 8.83 14.23 -38.96
C ALA A 39 8.46 15.05 -40.20
N ARG A 40 7.86 16.23 -40.02
CA ARG A 40 7.56 17.16 -41.13
C ARG A 40 8.80 17.68 -41.85
N ALA A 41 9.95 17.70 -41.18
CA ALA A 41 11.24 18.04 -41.80
C ALA A 41 11.85 16.89 -42.62
N GLY A 42 11.18 15.73 -42.71
CA GLY A 42 11.58 14.61 -43.57
C GLY A 42 12.34 13.48 -42.87
N TYR A 43 12.54 13.54 -41.55
CA TYR A 43 13.23 12.49 -40.81
C TYR A 43 12.34 11.29 -40.48
N ILE A 44 12.89 10.08 -40.58
CA ILE A 44 12.22 8.84 -40.16
C ILE A 44 12.44 8.64 -38.66
N LEU A 45 11.38 8.79 -37.88
CA LEU A 45 11.45 8.70 -36.42
C LEU A 45 11.40 7.26 -35.91
N LEU A 46 12.17 6.99 -34.84
CA LEU A 46 11.98 5.78 -34.05
C LEU A 46 10.70 5.88 -33.19
N PRO A 47 10.13 4.73 -32.75
CA PRO A 47 8.89 4.72 -31.97
C PRO A 47 8.93 5.64 -30.75
N ARG A 48 7.90 6.48 -30.62
CA ARG A 48 7.75 7.42 -29.49
C ARG A 48 7.39 6.67 -28.21
N PRO A 49 7.61 7.28 -27.03
CA PRO A 49 7.00 6.76 -25.82
C PRO A 49 5.48 6.68 -25.97
N ASN A 50 4.87 5.62 -25.44
CA ASN A 50 3.42 5.42 -25.53
C ASN A 50 2.69 6.39 -24.57
N ALA A 51 2.43 7.61 -25.06
CA ALA A 51 1.85 8.70 -24.29
C ALA A 51 0.47 8.34 -23.71
N GLN A 52 -0.39 7.67 -24.50
CA GLN A 52 -1.72 7.27 -24.04
C GLN A 52 -1.64 6.31 -22.86
N ALA A 53 -0.78 5.28 -22.94
CA ALA A 53 -0.60 4.33 -21.85
C ALA A 53 0.00 5.01 -20.61
N LEU A 54 0.94 5.94 -20.77
CA LEU A 54 1.52 6.71 -19.66
C LEU A 54 0.47 7.59 -18.97
N ILE A 55 -0.40 8.27 -19.72
CA ILE A 55 -1.49 9.09 -19.18
C ILE A 55 -2.50 8.23 -18.43
N GLN A 56 -2.86 7.07 -18.98
CA GLN A 56 -3.76 6.13 -18.31
C GLN A 56 -3.16 5.64 -16.99
N VAL A 57 -1.88 5.29 -16.99
CA VAL A 57 -1.17 4.86 -15.78
C VAL A 57 -1.03 5.97 -14.76
N ALA A 58 -0.73 7.21 -15.18
CA ALA A 58 -0.70 8.36 -14.28
C ALA A 58 -2.04 8.53 -13.55
N ARG A 59 -3.16 8.50 -14.29
CA ARG A 59 -4.52 8.60 -13.72
C ARG A 59 -4.83 7.45 -12.76
N ALA A 60 -4.51 6.22 -13.13
CA ALA A 60 -4.73 5.05 -12.28
C ALA A 60 -3.92 5.14 -10.98
N ASN A 61 -2.63 5.49 -11.07
CA ASN A 61 -1.77 5.63 -9.89
C ASN A 61 -2.19 6.78 -8.98
N ALA A 62 -2.64 7.91 -9.54
CA ALA A 62 -3.21 9.01 -8.77
C ALA A 62 -4.50 8.62 -8.05
N GLN A 63 -5.34 7.80 -8.70
CA GLN A 63 -6.54 7.25 -8.06
C GLN A 63 -6.16 6.31 -6.90
N SER A 64 -5.28 5.34 -7.13
CA SER A 64 -4.82 4.42 -6.09
C SER A 64 -4.13 5.14 -4.93
N TRP A 65 -3.35 6.20 -5.20
CA TRP A 65 -2.76 7.04 -4.16
C TRP A 65 -3.81 7.69 -3.26
N ARG A 66 -4.85 8.29 -3.86
CA ARG A 66 -5.96 8.90 -3.12
C ARG A 66 -6.76 7.88 -2.33
N GLU A 67 -7.04 6.72 -2.93
CA GLU A 67 -7.75 5.62 -2.26
C GLU A 67 -6.97 5.11 -1.04
N MET A 68 -5.65 4.95 -1.15
CA MET A 68 -4.80 4.63 -0.02
C MET A 68 -4.87 5.69 1.10
N GLY A 69 -4.88 6.98 0.74
CA GLY A 69 -5.03 8.06 1.70
C GLY A 69 -6.35 8.02 2.48
N VAL A 70 -7.44 7.55 1.86
CA VAL A 70 -8.74 7.35 2.53
C VAL A 70 -8.79 6.03 3.31
N ALA A 71 -8.14 4.99 2.79
CA ALA A 71 -8.12 3.66 3.38
C ALA A 71 -7.34 3.63 4.70
N VAL A 72 -6.18 4.29 4.78
CA VAL A 72 -5.30 4.24 5.96
C VAL A 72 -6.01 4.67 7.27
N PRO A 73 -6.67 5.84 7.36
CA PRO A 73 -7.39 6.22 8.58
C PRO A 73 -8.55 5.28 8.91
N SER A 74 -9.23 4.76 7.88
CA SER A 74 -10.36 3.84 8.06
C SER A 74 -9.90 2.49 8.60
N LEU A 75 -8.78 1.97 8.08
CA LEU A 75 -8.09 0.79 8.60
C LEU A 75 -7.65 0.99 10.04
N GLY A 76 -7.04 2.13 10.36
CA GLY A 76 -6.66 2.48 11.72
C GLY A 76 -7.82 2.39 12.71
N ARG A 77 -8.96 3.01 12.37
CA ARG A 77 -10.17 2.94 13.21
C ARG A 77 -10.72 1.51 13.33
N LEU A 78 -10.81 0.79 12.22
CA LEU A 78 -11.32 -0.58 12.20
C LEU A 78 -10.45 -1.50 13.06
N SER A 79 -9.13 -1.46 12.87
CA SER A 79 -8.20 -2.27 13.66
C SER A 79 -8.25 -1.91 15.13
N ALA A 80 -8.23 -0.63 15.49
CA ALA A 80 -8.34 -0.19 16.89
C ALA A 80 -9.61 -0.71 17.56
N GLN A 81 -10.75 -0.65 16.86
CA GLN A 81 -12.03 -1.17 17.37
C GLN A 81 -11.96 -2.68 17.59
N VAL A 82 -11.51 -3.45 16.59
CA VAL A 82 -11.43 -4.91 16.68
C VAL A 82 -10.45 -5.36 17.76
N LEU A 83 -9.32 -4.68 17.90
CA LEU A 83 -8.33 -4.93 18.95
C LEU A 83 -8.89 -4.65 20.34
N SER A 84 -9.58 -3.52 20.52
CA SER A 84 -10.24 -3.17 21.78
C SER A 84 -11.30 -4.21 22.16
N ASP A 85 -12.16 -4.60 21.22
CA ASP A 85 -13.22 -5.58 21.44
C ASP A 85 -12.65 -6.95 21.82
N THR A 86 -11.63 -7.41 21.08
CA THR A 86 -11.05 -8.74 21.29
C THR A 86 -10.21 -8.77 22.56
N GLY A 87 -9.39 -7.72 22.79
CA GLY A 87 -8.59 -7.59 24.00
C GLY A 87 -9.44 -7.50 25.27
N GLY A 88 -10.50 -6.69 25.24
CA GLY A 88 -11.46 -6.56 26.34
C GLY A 88 -12.14 -7.90 26.65
N PHE A 89 -12.62 -8.60 25.62
CA PHE A 89 -13.17 -9.94 25.78
C PHE A 89 -12.18 -10.92 26.45
N LEU A 90 -10.93 -10.96 26.00
CA LEU A 90 -9.92 -11.88 26.55
C LEU A 90 -9.64 -11.59 28.03
N GLN A 91 -9.57 -10.31 28.41
CA GLN A 91 -9.37 -9.89 29.81
C GLN A 91 -10.57 -10.28 30.68
N GLU A 92 -11.79 -9.98 30.24
CA GLU A 92 -13.03 -10.33 30.93
C GLU A 92 -13.18 -11.85 31.10
N PHE A 93 -12.87 -12.62 30.05
CA PHE A 93 -12.92 -14.08 30.08
C PHE A 93 -11.98 -14.63 31.15
N GLN A 94 -10.74 -14.14 31.20
CA GLN A 94 -9.77 -14.57 32.21
C GLN A 94 -10.25 -14.23 33.62
N ALA A 95 -10.84 -13.05 33.84
CA ALA A 95 -11.36 -12.64 35.13
C ALA A 95 -12.51 -13.56 35.59
N ILE A 96 -13.48 -13.81 34.70
CA ILE A 96 -14.64 -14.69 34.98
C ILE A 96 -14.17 -16.10 35.35
N VAL A 97 -13.35 -16.74 34.50
CA VAL A 97 -12.90 -18.12 34.76
C VAL A 97 -12.00 -18.23 36.01
N SER A 98 -11.32 -17.15 36.39
CA SER A 98 -10.46 -17.15 37.59
C SER A 98 -11.27 -17.28 38.88
N VAL A 99 -12.50 -16.78 38.93
CA VAL A 99 -13.36 -16.82 40.13
C VAL A 99 -14.41 -17.94 40.10
N THR A 100 -14.60 -18.61 38.95
CA THR A 100 -15.55 -19.73 38.83
C THR A 100 -15.15 -20.92 39.70
N GLN A 101 -16.06 -21.37 40.57
CA GLN A 101 -15.85 -22.47 41.52
C GLN A 101 -15.59 -23.82 40.84
N ASN A 102 -16.21 -24.09 39.68
CA ASN A 102 -16.04 -25.34 38.93
C ASN A 102 -15.49 -25.11 37.52
N ARG A 103 -14.16 -25.03 37.40
CA ARG A 103 -13.45 -24.83 36.11
C ARG A 103 -13.47 -26.04 35.17
N ARG A 104 -14.03 -27.18 35.60
CA ARG A 104 -14.25 -28.36 34.75
C ARG A 104 -15.52 -28.25 33.92
N LEU A 105 -16.40 -27.30 34.24
CA LEU A 105 -17.59 -27.03 33.42
C LEU A 105 -17.18 -26.56 32.02
N PRO A 106 -18.02 -26.83 31.01
CA PRO A 106 -17.79 -26.36 29.66
C PRO A 106 -17.93 -24.84 29.58
N ILE A 107 -17.24 -24.20 28.63
CA ILE A 107 -17.29 -22.74 28.46
C ILE A 107 -18.67 -22.23 28.04
N SER A 108 -19.50 -23.07 27.40
CA SER A 108 -20.86 -22.69 26.98
C SER A 108 -21.82 -22.35 28.12
N VAL A 109 -21.50 -22.69 29.38
CA VAL A 109 -22.33 -22.31 30.54
C VAL A 109 -22.08 -20.87 31.01
N ILE A 110 -21.05 -20.20 30.48
CA ILE A 110 -20.79 -18.79 30.79
C ILE A 110 -21.89 -17.97 30.12
N ASP A 111 -22.58 -17.14 30.90
CA ASP A 111 -23.56 -16.20 30.35
C ASP A 111 -22.85 -15.16 29.46
N PRO A 112 -23.12 -15.13 28.15
CA PRO A 112 -22.48 -14.20 27.24
C PRO A 112 -22.80 -12.73 27.55
N ARG A 113 -23.87 -12.44 28.30
CA ARG A 113 -24.25 -11.07 28.69
C ARG A 113 -23.29 -10.43 29.68
N GLN A 114 -22.39 -11.21 30.27
CA GLN A 114 -21.34 -10.70 31.17
C GLN A 114 -20.26 -9.92 30.41
N PHE A 115 -20.12 -10.12 29.09
CA PHE A 115 -19.07 -9.49 28.30
C PHE A 115 -19.49 -8.13 27.78
N THR A 116 -18.60 -7.14 27.91
CA THR A 116 -18.89 -5.77 27.44
C THR A 116 -18.92 -5.68 25.92
N VAL A 117 -18.25 -6.60 25.22
CA VAL A 117 -18.20 -6.62 23.75
C VAL A 117 -19.58 -6.72 23.10
N LEU A 118 -20.58 -7.30 23.77
CA LEU A 118 -21.96 -7.34 23.28
C LEU A 118 -22.61 -5.95 23.19
N LYS A 119 -22.06 -4.96 23.90
CA LYS A 119 -22.49 -3.55 23.86
C LYS A 119 -21.65 -2.72 22.88
N SER A 120 -20.66 -3.33 22.23
CA SER A 120 -19.78 -2.66 21.29
C SER A 120 -20.56 -2.17 20.07
N VAL A 121 -20.17 -1.00 19.56
CA VAL A 121 -20.77 -0.43 18.35
C VAL A 121 -20.55 -1.40 17.18
N GLY A 122 -21.61 -1.72 16.45
CA GLY A 122 -21.58 -2.68 15.36
C GLY A 122 -21.68 -4.15 15.79
N TRP A 123 -21.90 -4.44 17.09
CA TRP A 123 -22.39 -5.76 17.52
C TRP A 123 -23.76 -6.00 16.91
N GLY A 124 -23.90 -7.09 16.15
CA GLY A 124 -25.16 -7.42 15.48
C GLY A 124 -26.27 -7.62 16.50
N ASN A 125 -27.51 -7.28 16.13
CA ASN A 125 -28.69 -7.46 16.99
C ASN A 125 -29.10 -8.95 17.19
N ALA A 126 -28.28 -9.90 16.72
CA ALA A 126 -28.58 -11.32 16.85
C ALA A 126 -28.36 -11.75 18.32
N PRO A 127 -29.31 -12.48 18.94
CA PRO A 127 -29.14 -12.98 20.29
C PRO A 127 -27.99 -13.99 20.32
N CYS A 128 -26.99 -13.74 21.18
CA CYS A 128 -25.95 -14.70 21.50
C CYS A 128 -26.49 -15.74 22.46
N ASN A 129 -26.49 -17.01 22.06
CA ASN A 129 -26.98 -18.11 22.89
C ASN A 129 -25.93 -18.55 23.90
N ASP A 130 -24.66 -18.51 23.50
CA ASP A 130 -23.52 -18.87 24.35
C ASP A 130 -22.25 -18.08 23.99
N ILE A 131 -21.15 -18.43 24.66
CA ILE A 131 -19.84 -17.81 24.45
C ILE A 131 -19.21 -18.12 23.08
N ILE A 132 -19.63 -19.21 22.41
CA ILE A 132 -19.10 -19.60 21.10
C ILE A 132 -19.60 -18.64 20.04
N ASP A 133 -20.85 -18.19 20.14
CA ASP A 133 -21.39 -17.12 19.29
C ASP A 133 -20.55 -15.84 19.40
N VAL A 134 -20.09 -15.50 20.62
CA VAL A 134 -19.23 -14.33 20.86
C VAL A 134 -17.87 -14.51 20.17
N LEU A 135 -17.26 -15.69 20.28
CA LEU A 135 -15.99 -16.01 19.63
C LEU A 135 -16.10 -15.99 18.09
N HIS A 136 -17.21 -16.47 17.53
CA HIS A 136 -17.47 -16.41 16.09
C HIS A 136 -17.62 -14.98 15.57
N GLU A 137 -18.31 -14.10 16.31
CA GLU A 137 -18.41 -12.69 15.93
C GLU A 137 -17.05 -11.97 16.01
N LEU A 138 -16.23 -12.26 17.04
CA LEU A 138 -14.87 -11.74 17.13
C LEU A 138 -14.00 -12.23 15.96
N TYR A 139 -14.13 -13.51 15.58
CA TYR A 139 -13.49 -14.06 14.38
C TYR A 139 -13.91 -13.28 13.12
N ALA A 140 -15.22 -13.06 12.92
CA ALA A 140 -15.75 -12.34 11.76
C ALA A 140 -15.29 -10.87 11.72
N ARG A 141 -15.08 -10.24 12.87
CA ARG A 141 -14.48 -8.90 12.97
C ARG A 141 -13.02 -8.87 12.55
N LEU A 142 -12.22 -9.83 13.02
CA LEU A 142 -10.82 -9.97 12.57
C LEU A 142 -10.75 -10.26 11.07
N GLU A 143 -11.69 -11.04 10.53
CA GLU A 143 -11.82 -11.30 9.10
C GLU A 143 -12.11 -10.03 8.29
N ARG A 144 -13.09 -9.21 8.71
CA ARG A 144 -13.34 -7.89 8.10
C ARG A 144 -12.11 -6.98 8.13
N CYS A 145 -11.34 -7.02 9.22
CA CYS A 145 -10.07 -6.29 9.29
C CYS A 145 -9.05 -6.84 8.28
N GLN A 146 -8.96 -8.15 8.12
CA GLN A 146 -8.06 -8.82 7.18
C GLN A 146 -8.42 -8.51 5.72
N GLU A 147 -9.71 -8.48 5.39
CA GLU A 147 -10.23 -8.05 4.09
C GLU A 147 -9.85 -6.60 3.79
N ALA A 148 -10.00 -5.70 4.77
CA ALA A 148 -9.60 -4.30 4.62
C ALA A 148 -8.09 -4.14 4.36
N VAL A 149 -7.24 -4.90 5.08
CA VAL A 149 -5.79 -4.90 4.83
C VAL A 149 -5.48 -5.44 3.43
N SER A 150 -6.21 -6.46 2.98
CA SER A 150 -6.06 -7.04 1.64
C SER A 150 -6.49 -6.07 0.54
N ALA A 151 -7.54 -5.27 0.77
CA ALA A 151 -7.94 -4.19 -0.11
C ALA A 151 -6.87 -3.09 -0.18
N PHE A 152 -6.31 -2.68 0.96
CA PHE A 152 -5.17 -1.74 0.96
C PHE A 152 -3.97 -2.28 0.17
N LYS A 153 -3.64 -3.57 0.34
CA LYS A 153 -2.60 -4.24 -0.45
C LYS A 153 -2.90 -4.23 -1.95
N SER A 154 -4.16 -4.39 -2.36
CA SER A 154 -4.51 -4.37 -3.79
C SER A 154 -4.27 -3.00 -4.43
N HIS A 155 -4.56 -1.90 -3.72
CA HIS A 155 -4.21 -0.54 -4.18
C HIS A 155 -2.68 -0.38 -4.35
N LEU A 156 -1.87 -0.93 -3.44
CA LEU A 156 -0.41 -0.95 -3.58
C LEU A 156 0.05 -1.78 -4.80
N THR A 157 -0.52 -2.97 -5.00
CA THR A 157 -0.19 -3.83 -6.14
C THR A 157 -0.55 -3.17 -7.48
N ASN A 158 -1.69 -2.46 -7.54
CA ASN A 158 -2.09 -1.72 -8.73
C ASN A 158 -1.07 -0.62 -9.08
N LEU A 159 -0.56 0.09 -8.07
CA LEU A 159 0.54 1.05 -8.24
C LEU A 159 1.81 0.35 -8.72
N ALA A 160 2.11 -0.86 -8.21
CA ALA A 160 3.26 -1.67 -8.62
C ALA A 160 3.24 -2.08 -10.10
N GLY A 161 2.10 -2.54 -10.60
CA GLY A 161 1.96 -3.08 -11.96
C GLY A 161 2.34 -2.05 -13.03
N ALA A 162 2.08 -0.77 -12.75
CA ALA A 162 2.47 0.35 -13.60
C ALA A 162 4.00 0.58 -13.67
N ILE A 163 4.72 0.32 -12.58
CA ILE A 163 6.17 0.59 -12.46
C ILE A 163 6.96 -0.32 -13.41
N HIS A 164 6.70 -1.63 -13.36
CA HIS A 164 7.48 -2.62 -14.11
C HIS A 164 7.09 -2.73 -15.59
N GLY A 165 5.93 -2.20 -15.98
CA GLY A 165 5.44 -2.22 -17.36
C GLY A 165 5.80 -0.96 -18.14
N ILE A 166 4.97 0.07 -18.00
CA ILE A 166 5.02 1.25 -18.88
C ILE A 166 6.18 2.18 -18.55
N PHE A 167 6.57 2.26 -17.27
CA PHE A 167 7.56 3.24 -16.82
C PHE A 167 8.97 2.87 -17.26
N VAL A 168 9.36 1.60 -17.16
CA VAL A 168 10.65 1.12 -17.70
C VAL A 168 10.72 1.33 -19.22
N ARG A 169 9.68 0.97 -19.96
CA ARG A 169 9.61 1.18 -21.42
C ARG A 169 9.70 2.66 -21.79
N PHE A 170 9.14 3.54 -20.97
CA PHE A 170 9.31 4.99 -21.13
C PHE A 170 10.78 5.38 -21.00
N ILE A 171 11.48 4.94 -19.94
CA ILE A 171 12.91 5.24 -19.73
C ILE A 171 13.75 4.70 -20.90
N GLU A 172 13.54 3.45 -21.30
CA GLU A 172 14.22 2.84 -22.45
C GLU A 172 13.95 3.60 -23.75
N SER A 173 12.70 4.03 -23.97
CA SER A 173 12.37 4.79 -25.18
C SER A 173 13.11 6.12 -25.27
N LEU A 174 13.45 6.74 -24.13
CA LEU A 174 14.18 8.00 -24.04
C LEU A 174 15.67 7.85 -24.39
N THR A 175 16.26 6.67 -24.18
CA THR A 175 17.67 6.39 -24.50
C THR A 175 17.89 6.04 -25.97
N LEU A 176 16.83 5.63 -26.68
CA LEU A 176 16.89 5.39 -28.12
C LEU A 176 17.14 6.68 -28.91
N PRO A 177 17.73 6.59 -30.11
CA PRO A 177 17.79 7.72 -31.04
C PRO A 177 16.43 8.31 -31.37
N LEU A 178 16.38 9.60 -31.71
CA LEU A 178 15.14 10.23 -32.17
C LEU A 178 14.72 9.72 -33.56
N SER A 179 15.68 9.55 -34.46
CA SER A 179 15.49 9.09 -35.84
C SER A 179 16.49 7.99 -36.19
N THR A 180 16.27 7.31 -37.31
CA THR A 180 17.19 6.28 -37.83
C THR A 180 18.57 6.83 -38.20
N ASP A 181 18.63 8.13 -38.49
CA ASP A 181 19.80 8.77 -39.10
C ASP A 181 20.59 9.66 -38.11
N GLY A 182 20.07 9.85 -36.89
CA GLY A 182 20.62 10.75 -35.89
C GLY A 182 21.39 10.02 -34.78
N PRO A 183 22.58 10.48 -34.38
CA PRO A 183 23.36 9.87 -33.29
C PRO A 183 22.80 10.20 -31.89
N MET A 184 21.86 11.14 -31.81
CA MET A 184 21.38 11.75 -30.57
C MET A 184 20.20 10.98 -29.99
N SER A 185 20.26 10.67 -28.68
CA SER A 185 19.15 10.07 -27.95
C SER A 185 17.93 11.01 -27.89
N LYS A 186 16.72 10.46 -27.74
CA LYS A 186 15.49 11.27 -27.66
C LYS A 186 15.55 12.29 -26.54
N ILE A 187 15.99 11.89 -25.35
CA ILE A 187 16.09 12.80 -24.20
C ILE A 187 17.06 13.95 -24.45
N GLU A 188 18.19 13.69 -25.13
CA GLU A 188 19.14 14.74 -25.51
C GLU A 188 18.55 15.65 -26.60
N ALA A 189 17.86 15.07 -27.58
CA ALA A 189 17.19 15.83 -28.65
C ALA A 189 16.11 16.76 -28.11
N TYR A 190 15.38 16.34 -27.07
CA TYR A 190 14.40 17.18 -26.36
C TYR A 190 15.05 18.40 -25.70
N TYR A 191 16.33 18.30 -25.29
CA TYR A 191 17.09 19.42 -24.72
C TYR A 191 17.76 20.32 -25.76
N THR A 192 17.96 19.86 -27.00
CA THR A 192 18.76 20.57 -28.02
C THR A 192 18.21 21.94 -28.41
N LEU A 193 16.91 22.18 -28.21
CA LEU A 193 16.30 23.49 -28.46
C LEU A 193 15.85 24.23 -27.20
N GLY A 194 16.21 23.78 -25.99
CA GLY A 194 15.72 24.41 -24.76
C GLY A 194 14.21 24.20 -24.54
N ARG A 195 13.58 23.24 -25.25
CA ARG A 195 12.12 23.24 -25.43
C ARG A 195 11.35 22.39 -24.44
N ILE A 196 11.93 21.28 -23.97
CA ILE A 196 11.17 20.27 -23.22
C ILE A 196 11.99 19.76 -22.04
N GLY A 197 11.45 19.94 -20.84
CA GLY A 197 11.98 19.38 -19.60
C GLY A 197 11.08 18.29 -19.06
N LEU A 198 11.66 17.22 -18.51
CA LEU A 198 10.89 16.24 -17.74
C LEU A 198 10.47 16.84 -16.39
N PRO A 199 9.31 16.44 -15.83
CA PRO A 199 8.80 16.97 -14.55
C PRO A 199 9.82 16.83 -13.42
N ASP A 200 10.01 17.90 -12.65
CA ASP A 200 10.88 17.97 -11.45
C ASP A 200 12.34 17.55 -11.66
N MET A 201 12.83 17.52 -12.91
CA MET A 201 14.19 17.11 -13.22
C MET A 201 15.22 18.24 -13.16
N GLY A 202 14.82 19.48 -12.89
CA GLY A 202 15.77 20.60 -12.75
C GLY A 202 16.38 21.05 -14.08
N TYR A 203 15.62 20.91 -15.17
CA TYR A 203 15.92 21.46 -16.48
C TYR A 203 15.08 22.73 -16.69
N ASP A 204 15.69 23.80 -17.19
CA ASP A 204 15.00 25.08 -17.46
C ASP A 204 14.67 25.21 -18.96
N PRO A 205 13.40 25.03 -19.36
CA PRO A 205 12.99 25.17 -20.75
C PRO A 205 13.04 26.67 -21.13
N GLY A 206 14.11 27.07 -21.81
CA GLY A 206 14.32 28.45 -22.25
C GLY A 206 15.79 28.88 -22.23
N GLN A 207 16.64 28.16 -21.50
CA GLN A 207 18.07 28.39 -21.50
C GLN A 207 18.75 27.67 -22.67
N SER A 208 19.70 28.34 -23.30
CA SER A 208 20.59 27.71 -24.29
C SER A 208 21.66 26.90 -23.56
N HIS A 209 21.67 25.59 -23.79
CA HIS A 209 22.66 24.67 -23.22
C HIS A 209 23.66 24.23 -24.26
N SER A 210 24.94 24.14 -23.89
CA SER A 210 25.98 23.56 -24.74
C SER A 210 25.74 22.05 -24.93
N GLU A 211 26.32 21.46 -25.98
CA GLU A 211 26.21 20.02 -26.23
C GLU A 211 26.67 19.17 -25.04
N ALA A 212 27.82 19.52 -24.44
CA ALA A 212 28.33 18.85 -23.25
C ALA A 212 27.36 18.94 -22.06
N GLN A 213 26.70 20.09 -21.87
CA GLN A 213 25.69 20.26 -20.82
C GLN A 213 24.44 19.40 -21.09
N ARG A 214 23.94 19.37 -22.33
CA ARG A 214 22.78 18.56 -22.70
C ARG A 214 23.04 17.07 -22.50
N LEU A 215 24.22 16.60 -22.89
CA LEU A 215 24.63 15.21 -22.68
C LEU A 215 24.74 14.87 -21.18
N ALA A 216 25.28 15.79 -20.38
CA ALA A 216 25.34 15.63 -18.93
C ALA A 216 23.93 15.57 -18.30
N PHE A 217 23.02 16.47 -18.68
CA PHE A 217 21.62 16.45 -18.24
C PHE A 217 20.90 15.16 -18.67
N ALA A 218 21.07 14.72 -19.91
CA ALA A 218 20.51 13.48 -20.42
C ALA A 218 20.93 12.28 -19.55
N ARG A 219 22.23 12.13 -19.30
CA ARG A 219 22.76 11.05 -18.45
C ARG A 219 22.24 11.14 -17.01
N ALA A 220 22.25 12.33 -16.42
CA ALA A 220 21.78 12.55 -15.06
C ALA A 220 20.28 12.24 -14.91
N HIS A 221 19.44 12.68 -15.85
CA HIS A 221 17.99 12.46 -15.79
C HIS A 221 17.63 11.00 -16.05
N ILE A 222 18.29 10.31 -16.99
CA ILE A 222 18.10 8.86 -17.16
C ILE A 222 18.49 8.10 -15.87
N SER A 223 19.63 8.43 -15.26
CA SER A 223 20.04 7.83 -13.99
C SER A 223 19.01 8.09 -12.88
N ARG A 224 18.48 9.32 -12.78
CA ARG A 224 17.45 9.68 -11.81
C ARG A 224 16.13 8.95 -12.03
N LEU A 225 15.72 8.73 -13.29
CA LEU A 225 14.52 7.95 -13.61
C LEU A 225 14.68 6.46 -13.23
N PHE A 226 15.84 5.87 -13.52
CA PHE A 226 16.14 4.50 -13.08
C PHE A 226 16.18 4.37 -11.56
N GLU A 227 16.73 5.37 -10.86
CA GLU A 227 16.74 5.40 -9.41
C GLU A 227 15.32 5.56 -8.83
N LEU A 228 14.49 6.41 -9.43
CA LEU A 228 13.08 6.54 -9.06
C LEU A 228 12.36 5.20 -9.25
N HIS A 229 12.53 4.55 -10.41
CA HIS A 229 11.98 3.20 -10.65
C HIS A 229 12.42 2.22 -9.55
N ARG A 230 13.73 2.10 -9.31
CA ARG A 230 14.31 1.17 -8.32
C ARG A 230 13.78 1.41 -6.92
N ARG A 231 13.81 2.66 -6.45
CA ARG A 231 13.31 3.01 -5.11
C ARG A 231 11.82 2.76 -4.98
N THR A 232 11.03 3.05 -6.02
CA THR A 232 9.58 2.84 -6.00
C THR A 232 9.26 1.36 -5.95
N SER A 233 9.97 0.51 -6.73
CA SER A 233 9.83 -0.95 -6.63
C SER A 233 10.15 -1.47 -5.22
N VAL A 234 11.24 -1.01 -4.60
CA VAL A 234 11.59 -1.38 -3.22
C VAL A 234 10.51 -0.91 -2.23
N ALA A 235 9.99 0.31 -2.39
CA ALA A 235 8.93 0.84 -1.55
C ALA A 235 7.65 -0.01 -1.63
N VAL A 236 7.24 -0.40 -2.85
CA VAL A 236 6.07 -1.26 -3.02
C VAL A 236 6.29 -2.64 -2.42
N SER A 237 7.45 -3.28 -2.63
CA SER A 237 7.76 -4.58 -2.03
C SER A 237 7.70 -4.52 -0.51
N ASN A 238 8.35 -3.52 0.11
CA ASN A 238 8.34 -3.35 1.56
C ASN A 238 6.93 -3.18 2.13
N LEU A 239 6.09 -2.37 1.48
CA LEU A 239 4.70 -2.16 1.91
C LEU A 239 3.83 -3.40 1.64
N GLY A 240 4.11 -4.14 0.57
CA GLY A 240 3.47 -5.42 0.26
C GLY A 240 3.77 -6.49 1.31
N ASP A 241 5.02 -6.58 1.76
CA ASP A 241 5.48 -7.48 2.82
C ASP A 241 4.88 -7.10 4.17
N PHE A 242 4.80 -5.80 4.48
CA PHE A 242 4.07 -5.29 5.64
C PHE A 242 2.61 -5.76 5.65
N CYS A 243 1.91 -5.60 4.53
CA CYS A 243 0.52 -6.05 4.42
C CYS A 243 0.39 -7.57 4.57
N TYR A 244 1.32 -8.34 3.99
CA TYR A 244 1.34 -9.79 4.12
C TYR A 244 1.51 -10.22 5.59
N ARG A 245 2.46 -9.61 6.31
CA ARG A 245 2.67 -9.88 7.73
C ARG A 245 1.43 -9.55 8.56
N TRP A 246 0.76 -8.44 8.26
CA TRP A 246 -0.47 -8.06 8.95
C TRP A 246 -1.59 -9.07 8.72
N VAL A 247 -1.84 -9.45 7.46
CA VAL A 247 -2.82 -10.49 7.12
C VAL A 247 -2.49 -11.81 7.84
N TYR A 248 -1.21 -12.18 7.92
CA TYR A 248 -0.76 -13.38 8.61
C TYR A 248 -1.02 -13.32 10.13
N MET A 249 -0.74 -12.20 10.81
CA MET A 249 -1.06 -12.05 12.24
C MET A 249 -2.56 -12.10 12.53
N LEU A 250 -3.38 -11.48 11.68
CA LEU A 250 -4.84 -11.58 11.79
C LEU A 250 -5.32 -13.02 11.60
N ASP A 251 -4.73 -13.75 10.66
CA ASP A 251 -5.04 -15.16 10.42
C ASP A 251 -4.65 -16.07 11.60
N GLU A 252 -3.48 -15.83 12.22
CA GLU A 252 -3.09 -16.54 13.45
C GLU A 252 -4.09 -16.28 14.60
N ALA A 253 -4.47 -15.03 14.83
CA ALA A 253 -5.45 -14.67 15.85
C ALA A 253 -6.81 -15.35 15.59
N LYS A 254 -7.28 -15.32 14.34
CA LYS A 254 -8.50 -16.01 13.89
C LYS A 254 -8.45 -17.51 14.15
N ARG A 255 -7.37 -18.18 13.72
CA ARG A 255 -7.20 -19.63 13.93
C ARG A 255 -7.18 -19.98 15.40
N ALA A 256 -6.51 -19.19 16.23
CA ALA A 256 -6.46 -19.39 17.67
C ALA A 256 -7.87 -19.29 18.29
N LEU A 257 -8.70 -18.31 17.90
CA LEU A 257 -10.10 -18.25 18.32
C LEU A 257 -10.91 -19.47 17.86
N ALA A 258 -10.76 -19.89 16.60
CA ALA A 258 -11.50 -21.00 16.01
C ALA A 258 -11.21 -22.38 16.64
N THR A 259 -10.13 -22.53 17.43
CA THR A 259 -9.85 -23.78 18.15
C THR A 259 -10.79 -24.05 19.34
N HIS A 260 -11.61 -23.07 19.73
CA HIS A 260 -12.49 -23.17 20.89
C HIS A 260 -13.88 -23.70 20.50
N HIS A 261 -14.45 -24.56 21.35
CA HIS A 261 -15.73 -25.22 21.08
C HIS A 261 -16.57 -25.34 22.37
N ALA A 262 -17.89 -25.47 22.24
CA ALA A 262 -18.85 -25.39 23.35
C ALA A 262 -18.49 -26.31 24.54
N HIS A 263 -18.07 -27.55 24.26
CA HIS A 263 -17.73 -28.54 25.29
C HIS A 263 -16.32 -28.39 25.89
N GLN A 264 -15.54 -27.39 25.47
CA GLN A 264 -14.20 -27.18 26.01
C GLN A 264 -14.31 -26.73 27.45
N THR A 265 -13.50 -27.30 28.34
CA THR A 265 -13.52 -26.90 29.75
C THR A 265 -12.98 -25.49 29.93
N MET A 266 -13.51 -24.75 30.90
CA MET A 266 -13.03 -23.39 31.21
C MET A 266 -11.53 -23.38 31.53
N SER A 267 -11.01 -24.40 32.21
CA SER A 267 -9.57 -24.51 32.48
C SER A 267 -8.73 -24.58 31.20
N ARG A 268 -9.18 -25.33 30.19
CA ARG A 268 -8.47 -25.47 28.92
C ARG A 268 -8.57 -24.18 28.11
N ALA A 269 -9.76 -23.59 28.03
CA ALA A 269 -9.98 -22.33 27.33
C ALA A 269 -9.20 -21.17 27.97
N LYS A 270 -9.10 -21.11 29.30
CA LYS A 270 -8.29 -20.11 30.01
C LYS A 270 -6.79 -20.23 29.67
N ALA A 271 -6.30 -21.44 29.40
CA ALA A 271 -4.91 -21.65 29.01
C ALA A 271 -4.65 -21.30 27.53
N SER A 272 -5.62 -21.53 26.64
CA SER A 272 -5.44 -21.34 25.19
C SER A 272 -5.83 -19.95 24.66
N LEU A 273 -6.90 -19.32 25.17
CA LEU A 273 -7.33 -17.99 24.73
C LEU A 273 -6.25 -16.90 24.81
N PRO A 274 -5.39 -16.85 25.86
CA PRO A 274 -4.34 -15.83 25.93
C PRO A 274 -3.32 -15.91 24.79
N LEU A 275 -3.20 -17.05 24.10
CA LEU A 275 -2.30 -17.21 22.96
C LEU A 275 -2.65 -16.29 21.78
N VAL A 276 -3.90 -15.81 21.72
CA VAL A 276 -4.35 -14.82 20.72
C VAL A 276 -3.65 -13.47 20.92
N THR A 277 -3.31 -13.12 22.16
CA THR A 277 -2.84 -11.78 22.56
C THR A 277 -1.58 -11.33 21.81
N GLY A 278 -0.60 -12.22 21.64
CA GLY A 278 0.65 -11.87 20.96
C GLY A 278 0.44 -11.43 19.52
N SER A 279 -0.41 -12.12 18.76
CA SER A 279 -0.77 -11.72 17.39
C SER A 279 -1.55 -10.40 17.37
N LEU A 280 -2.41 -10.14 18.37
CA LEU A 280 -3.14 -8.87 18.47
C LEU A 280 -2.21 -7.69 18.82
N GLU A 281 -1.21 -7.89 19.68
CA GLU A 281 -0.21 -6.86 20.00
C GLU A 281 0.58 -6.46 18.75
N GLU A 282 1.01 -7.43 17.95
CA GLU A 282 1.65 -7.18 16.65
C GLU A 282 0.73 -6.40 15.70
N VAL A 283 -0.56 -6.79 15.61
CA VAL A 283 -1.56 -6.05 14.82
C VAL A 283 -1.73 -4.62 15.32
N SER A 284 -1.74 -4.40 16.63
CA SER A 284 -1.81 -3.06 17.24
C SER A 284 -0.63 -2.20 16.81
N ASN A 285 0.58 -2.74 16.96
CA ASN A 285 1.81 -2.04 16.57
C ASN A 285 1.81 -1.69 15.08
N MET A 286 1.45 -2.63 14.21
CA MET A 286 1.35 -2.39 12.77
C MET A 286 0.29 -1.34 12.43
N SER A 287 -0.87 -1.39 13.09
CA SER A 287 -1.95 -0.43 12.87
C SER A 287 -1.56 0.99 13.28
N GLU A 288 -0.98 1.16 14.47
CA GLU A 288 -0.50 2.45 14.94
C GLU A 288 0.59 3.03 14.02
N GLN A 289 1.52 2.18 13.58
CA GLN A 289 2.55 2.60 12.64
C GLN A 289 1.93 3.06 11.31
N LEU A 290 0.95 2.33 10.75
CA LEU A 290 0.24 2.72 9.53
C LEU A 290 -0.48 4.06 9.68
N VAL A 291 -1.17 4.27 10.79
CA VAL A 291 -1.88 5.53 11.06
C VAL A 291 -0.92 6.71 11.14
N ARG A 292 0.28 6.54 11.71
CA ARG A 292 1.32 7.60 11.70
C ARG A 292 1.75 7.99 10.29
N MET A 293 1.66 7.07 9.34
CA MET A 293 1.98 7.33 7.93
C MET A 293 0.85 8.04 7.18
N ALA A 294 -0.33 8.24 7.77
CA ALA A 294 -1.44 8.96 7.15
C ALA A 294 -1.06 10.39 6.71
N ARG A 295 -0.11 11.03 7.41
CA ARG A 295 0.41 12.37 7.08
C ARG A 295 1.16 12.46 5.75
N MET A 296 1.48 11.32 5.14
CA MET A 296 2.28 11.24 3.91
C MET A 296 1.43 11.37 2.64
N PHE A 297 0.11 11.27 2.76
CA PHE A 297 -0.83 11.30 1.63
C PHE A 297 -1.23 12.70 1.22
#